data_AF-A0A1G2Q0B9-F1
#
_entry.id   AF-A0A1G2Q0B9-F1
#
_cell.length_a   1.000
_cell.length_b   1.000
_cell.length_c   1.000
_cell.angle_alpha   90.00
_cell.angle_beta   90.00
_cell.angle_gamma   90.00
#
_symmetry.space_group_name_H-M   'P 1'
#
loop_
_entity.id
_entity.type
_entity.pdbx_description
1 polymer ?
#
loop_
_entity_poly.entity_id
_entity_poly.type
_entity_poly.pdbx_seq_one_letter_code
_entity_poly.pdbx_strand_id
1 'polypeptide(L)'
;MPLTKEKIKHFQEKLEEEKKQLESELSRVGKKNPEVAGDWEAVPEDLNVETSDTGELAGAFEEMENRSAVENTLEERFILVSRALDAVKKETYGVCSSQEGKPHPIEYKRLEANPAATECIKHAGI
;
A
#
# COMPACT_ATOMS: atom_id res chain seq x y z
N MET A 1 4.34 -9.77 25.24
CA MET A 1 5.75 -9.34 25.28
C MET A 1 5.99 -8.45 24.07
N PRO A 2 6.73 -7.34 24.20
CA PRO A 2 7.08 -6.49 23.07
C PRO A 2 8.00 -7.23 22.07
N LEU A 3 8.01 -6.79 20.81
CA LEU A 3 8.90 -7.33 19.79
C LEU A 3 10.36 -7.03 20.13
N THR A 4 11.27 -7.94 19.77
CA THR A 4 12.71 -7.69 19.89
C THR A 4 13.22 -6.87 18.71
N LYS A 5 14.37 -6.21 18.87
CA LYS A 5 14.98 -5.39 17.80
C LYS A 5 15.30 -6.22 16.56
N GLU A 6 15.71 -7.46 16.74
CA GLU A 6 16.02 -8.39 15.64
C GLU A 6 14.76 -8.70 14.83
N LYS A 7 13.62 -8.91 15.50
CA LYS A 7 12.33 -9.14 14.83
C LYS A 7 11.84 -7.89 14.10
N ILE A 8 12.00 -6.71 14.71
CA ILE A 8 11.65 -5.44 14.06
C ILE A 8 12.47 -5.24 12.78
N LYS A 9 13.78 -5.49 12.85
CA LYS A 9 14.67 -5.41 11.68
C LYS A 9 14.24 -6.37 10.57
N HIS A 10 13.94 -7.62 10.90
CA HIS A 10 13.44 -8.61 9.95
C HIS A 10 12.17 -8.15 9.22
N PHE A 11 11.21 -7.57 9.95
CA PHE A 11 9.99 -7.05 9.33
C PHE A 11 10.24 -5.77 8.52
N GLN A 12 11.14 -4.90 8.98
CA GLN A 12 11.52 -3.70 8.25
C GLN A 12 12.10 -4.06 6.87
N GLU A 13 13.02 -5.03 6.80
CA GLU A 13 13.62 -5.47 5.53
C GLU A 13 12.55 -5.98 4.55
N LYS A 14 11.58 -6.77 5.03
CA LYS A 14 10.45 -7.23 4.21
C LYS A 14 9.58 -6.08 3.70
N LEU A 15 9.27 -5.11 4.57
CA LEU A 15 8.46 -3.95 4.21
C LEU A 15 9.17 -3.03 3.21
N GLU A 16 10.49 -2.87 3.33
CA GLU A 16 11.30 -2.09 2.37
C GLU A 16 11.35 -2.76 1.00
N GLU A 17 11.51 -4.08 0.96
CA GLU A 17 11.45 -4.85 -0.29
C GLU A 17 10.07 -4.75 -0.95
N GLU A 18 9.01 -4.97 -0.18
CA GLU A 18 7.63 -4.87 -0.66
C GLU A 18 7.31 -3.45 -1.17
N LYS A 19 7.73 -2.41 -0.44
CA LYS A 19 7.54 -1.02 -0.86
C LYS A 19 8.16 -0.76 -2.23
N LYS A 20 9.39 -1.24 -2.45
CA LYS A 20 10.09 -1.08 -3.72
C LYS A 20 9.37 -1.79 -4.87
N GLN A 21 8.82 -2.98 -4.61
CA GLN A 21 8.03 -3.70 -5.60
C GLN A 21 6.75 -2.93 -5.96
N LEU A 22 6.00 -2.45 -4.96
CA LEU A 22 4.79 -1.66 -5.17
C LEU A 22 5.07 -0.36 -5.94
N GLU A 23 6.16 0.36 -5.63
CA GLU A 23 6.55 1.55 -6.41
C GLU A 23 6.85 1.22 -7.88
N SER A 24 7.47 0.06 -8.12
CA SER A 24 7.73 -0.40 -9.48
C SER A 24 6.44 -0.76 -10.22
N GLU A 25 5.47 -1.36 -9.55
CA GLU A 25 4.19 -1.75 -10.17
C GLU A 25 3.30 -0.53 -10.41
N LEU A 26 3.16 0.36 -9.42
CA LEU A 26 2.44 1.63 -9.54
C LEU A 26 2.97 2.49 -10.68
N SER A 27 4.30 2.53 -10.89
CA SER A 27 4.91 3.28 -12.00
C SER A 27 4.54 2.79 -13.40
N ARG A 28 3.97 1.59 -13.53
CA ARG A 28 3.49 1.06 -14.83
C ARG A 28 2.09 1.56 -15.17
N VAL A 29 1.27 1.81 -14.16
CA VAL A 29 -0.15 2.18 -14.32
C VAL A 29 -0.42 3.65 -14.05
N GLY A 30 0.42 4.31 -13.26
CA GLY A 30 0.21 5.68 -12.80
C GLY A 30 1.49 6.48 -12.58
N LYS A 31 1.32 7.70 -12.07
CA LYS A 31 2.39 8.62 -11.69
C LYS A 31 2.16 9.14 -10.27
N LYS A 32 3.25 9.43 -9.56
CA LYS A 32 3.16 10.04 -8.22
C LYS A 32 2.59 11.46 -8.33
N ASN A 33 1.63 11.78 -7.48
CA ASN A 33 1.19 13.16 -7.26
C ASN A 33 2.28 13.90 -6.45
N PRO A 34 2.88 14.98 -6.99
CA PRO A 34 3.92 15.72 -6.27
C PRO A 34 3.37 16.52 -5.07
N GLU A 35 2.05 16.76 -5.00
CA GLU A 35 1.42 17.54 -3.93
C GLU A 35 1.07 16.69 -2.70
N VAL A 36 0.82 15.40 -2.89
CA VAL A 36 0.39 14.49 -1.82
C VAL A 36 1.33 13.29 -1.71
N ALA A 37 2.02 13.17 -0.57
CA ALA A 37 3.01 12.13 -0.38
C ALA A 37 2.37 10.73 -0.34
N GLY A 38 2.73 9.90 -1.33
CA GLY A 38 2.26 8.53 -1.44
C GLY A 38 0.96 8.37 -2.21
N ASP A 39 0.47 9.46 -2.80
CA ASP A 39 -0.66 9.50 -3.73
C ASP A 39 -0.17 9.23 -5.15
N TRP A 40 -0.87 8.33 -5.85
CA TRP A 40 -0.62 7.93 -7.22
C TRP A 40 -1.87 8.17 -8.05
N GLU A 41 -1.66 8.62 -9.28
CA GLU A 41 -2.75 8.86 -10.22
C GLU A 41 -2.57 7.94 -11.42
N ALA A 42 -3.57 7.12 -11.70
CA ALA A 42 -3.60 6.33 -12.93
C ALA A 42 -3.50 7.25 -14.15
N VAL A 43 -2.64 6.88 -15.09
CA VAL A 43 -2.48 7.62 -16.35
C VAL A 43 -2.93 6.77 -17.51
N PRO A 44 -3.53 7.36 -18.56
CA PRO A 44 -3.79 6.64 -19.80
C PRO A 44 -2.51 6.02 -20.35
N GLU A 45 -2.66 4.88 -21.00
CA GLU A 45 -1.58 4.34 -21.83
C GLU A 45 -1.37 5.25 -23.06
N ASP A 46 -0.14 5.28 -23.58
CA ASP A 46 0.18 6.01 -24.82
C ASP A 46 -0.34 5.23 -26.03
N LEU A 47 -1.67 5.23 -26.17
CA LEU A 47 -2.40 4.65 -27.28
C LEU A 47 -2.63 5.76 -28.30
N ASN A 48 -2.29 5.51 -29.57
CA ASN A 48 -2.63 6.41 -30.68
C ASN A 48 -4.11 6.27 -31.04
N VAL A 49 -4.98 6.72 -30.13
CA VAL A 49 -6.44 6.59 -30.23
C VAL A 49 -7.00 7.62 -31.22
N GLU A 50 -7.69 7.14 -32.25
CA GLU A 50 -8.47 8.00 -33.14
C GLU A 50 -9.78 8.39 -32.44
N THR A 51 -9.81 9.58 -31.83
CA THR A 51 -10.98 10.05 -31.04
C THR A 51 -12.29 10.17 -31.83
N SER A 52 -12.24 10.21 -33.16
CA SER A 52 -13.42 10.16 -34.02
C SER A 52 -13.99 8.75 -34.21
N ASP A 53 -13.21 7.70 -33.92
CA ASP A 53 -13.68 6.32 -33.89
C ASP A 53 -14.22 6.01 -32.49
N THR A 54 -15.53 5.80 -32.40
CA THR A 54 -16.21 5.53 -31.13
C THR A 54 -15.77 4.21 -30.49
N GLY A 55 -15.34 3.23 -31.29
CA GLY A 55 -14.86 1.94 -30.80
C GLY A 55 -13.48 2.05 -30.16
N GLU A 56 -12.56 2.78 -30.81
CA GLU A 56 -11.23 3.06 -30.22
C GLU A 56 -11.34 3.93 -28.97
N LEU A 57 -12.20 4.95 -28.99
CA LEU A 57 -12.45 5.80 -27.83
C LEU A 57 -13.03 5.00 -26.65
N ALA A 58 -13.99 4.09 -26.90
CA ALA A 58 -14.53 3.22 -25.87
C ALA A 58 -13.47 2.30 -25.26
N GLY A 59 -12.62 1.68 -26.10
CA GLY A 59 -11.51 0.84 -25.62
C GLY A 59 -10.51 1.61 -24.76
N ALA A 60 -10.21 2.86 -25.10
CA ALA A 60 -9.34 3.72 -24.31
C ALA A 60 -9.92 4.04 -22.92
N PHE A 61 -11.24 4.24 -22.83
CA PHE A 61 -11.92 4.42 -21.54
C PHE A 61 -11.90 3.15 -20.69
N GLU A 62 -12.20 1.99 -21.26
CA GLU A 62 -12.15 0.70 -20.55
C GLU A 62 -10.74 0.42 -20.01
N GLU A 63 -9.69 0.68 -20.80
CA GLU A 63 -8.31 0.52 -20.34
C GLU A 63 -7.96 1.49 -19.21
N MET A 64 -8.41 2.75 -19.30
CA MET A 64 -8.21 3.72 -18.22
C MET A 64 -8.89 3.29 -16.91
N GLU A 65 -10.11 2.75 -16.99
CA GLU A 65 -10.82 2.19 -15.83
C GLU A 65 -10.08 1.00 -15.21
N ASN A 66 -9.57 0.09 -16.05
CA ASN A 66 -8.77 -1.05 -15.58
C ASN A 66 -7.49 -0.59 -14.88
N ARG A 67 -6.76 0.35 -15.47
CA ARG A 67 -5.54 0.91 -14.87
C ARG A 67 -5.84 1.60 -13.55
N SER A 68 -6.94 2.35 -13.46
CA SER A 68 -7.37 2.97 -12.20
C SER A 68 -7.72 1.94 -11.13
N ALA A 69 -8.39 0.84 -11.48
CA ALA A 69 -8.69 -0.21 -10.51
C ALA A 69 -7.42 -0.89 -9.96
N VAL A 70 -6.44 -1.14 -10.84
CA VAL A 70 -5.13 -1.71 -10.46
C VAL A 70 -4.35 -0.74 -9.58
N GLU A 71 -4.28 0.52 -9.99
CA GLU A 71 -3.59 1.59 -9.25
C GLU A 71 -4.15 1.73 -7.83
N ASN A 72 -5.46 1.90 -7.66
CA ASN A 72 -6.09 1.99 -6.33
C ASN A 72 -5.71 0.82 -5.41
N THR A 73 -5.76 -0.42 -5.93
CA THR A 73 -5.42 -1.62 -5.15
C THR A 73 -3.96 -1.61 -4.69
N LEU A 74 -3.05 -1.23 -5.58
CA LEU A 74 -1.61 -1.15 -5.28
C LEU A 74 -1.31 0.00 -4.31
N GLU A 75 -1.99 1.13 -4.47
CA GLU A 75 -1.82 2.30 -3.62
C GLU A 75 -2.27 2.02 -2.19
N GLU A 76 -3.45 1.41 -2.00
CA GLU A 76 -3.93 1.01 -0.67
C GLU A 76 -2.87 0.18 0.07
N ARG A 77 -2.25 -0.78 -0.64
CA ARG A 77 -1.18 -1.58 -0.08
C ARG A 77 0.08 -0.77 0.20
N PHE A 78 0.48 0.11 -0.72
CA PHE A 78 1.64 0.99 -0.58
C PHE A 78 1.52 1.92 0.64
N ILE A 79 0.32 2.45 0.90
CA ILE A 79 0.01 3.29 2.05
C ILE A 79 0.19 2.48 3.34
N LEU A 80 -0.34 1.25 3.42
CA LEU A 80 -0.19 0.40 4.59
C LEU A 80 1.27 0.06 4.89
N VAL A 81 2.04 -0.32 3.86
CA VAL A 81 3.47 -0.60 3.99
C VAL A 81 4.24 0.64 4.44
N SER A 82 3.93 1.81 3.85
CA SER A 82 4.55 3.08 4.23
C SER A 82 4.23 3.49 5.67
N ARG A 83 2.99 3.28 6.14
CA ARG A 83 2.60 3.50 7.54
C ARG A 83 3.34 2.56 8.50
N ALA A 84 3.51 1.29 8.13
CA ALA A 84 4.26 0.35 8.94
C ALA A 84 5.75 0.74 9.07
N LEU A 85 6.38 1.17 7.98
CA LEU A 85 7.75 1.70 8.01
C LEU A 85 7.88 2.99 8.83
N ASP A 86 6.88 3.87 8.77
CA ASP A 86 6.84 5.06 9.61
C ASP A 86 6.68 4.71 11.10
N ALA A 87 5.89 3.69 11.43
CA ALA A 87 5.80 3.16 12.79
C ALA A 87 7.13 2.55 13.28
N VAL A 88 7.92 1.93 12.40
CA VAL A 88 9.29 1.48 12.74
C VAL A 88 10.17 2.67 13.11
N LYS A 89 10.14 3.75 12.31
CA LYS A 89 10.91 4.98 12.57
C LYS A 89 10.50 5.67 13.88
N LYS A 90 9.21 5.62 14.21
CA LYS A 90 8.63 6.20 15.43
C LYS A 90 8.71 5.30 16.66
N GLU A 91 9.33 4.12 16.55
CA GLU A 91 9.42 3.11 17.61
C GLU A 91 8.05 2.63 18.14
N THR A 92 7.00 2.69 17.31
CA THR A 92 5.63 2.24 17.64
C THR A 92 5.21 0.97 16.89
N TYR A 93 6.08 0.41 16.06
CA TYR A 93 5.79 -0.78 15.27
C TYR A 93 5.42 -2.00 16.14
N GLY A 94 4.37 -2.72 15.72
CA GLY A 94 3.86 -3.89 16.43
C GLY A 94 2.95 -3.56 17.62
N VAL A 95 2.55 -2.30 17.79
CA VAL A 95 1.49 -1.88 18.73
C VAL A 95 0.22 -1.61 17.94
N CYS A 96 -0.91 -2.11 18.43
CA CYS A 96 -2.21 -1.92 17.77
C CYS A 96 -2.59 -0.43 17.73
N SER A 97 -2.99 0.07 16.56
CA SER A 97 -3.39 1.47 16.34
C SER A 97 -4.81 1.81 16.81
N SER A 98 -5.61 0.80 17.16
CA SER A 98 -6.99 1.00 17.65
C SER A 98 -6.99 1.93 18.87
N GLN A 99 -7.93 2.88 18.87
CA GLN A 99 -8.18 3.75 20.01
C GLN A 99 -9.01 3.06 21.11
N GLU A 100 -9.47 1.83 20.86
CA GLU A 100 -10.21 1.03 21.82
C GLU A 100 -9.28 0.39 22.84
N GLY A 101 -9.48 0.74 24.10
CA GLY A 101 -8.74 0.15 25.21
C GLY A 101 -7.33 0.73 25.37
N LYS A 102 -6.43 -0.08 25.95
CA LYS A 102 -5.05 0.32 26.23
C LYS A 102 -4.12 -0.12 25.09
N PRO A 103 -3.01 0.60 24.83
CA PRO A 103 -2.00 0.14 23.90
C PRO A 103 -1.57 -1.29 24.22
N HIS A 104 -1.65 -2.17 23.22
CA HIS A 104 -1.31 -3.58 23.35
C HIS A 104 -0.62 -4.07 22.07
N PRO A 105 0.22 -5.11 22.16
CA PRO A 105 0.93 -5.62 20.99
C PRO A 105 -0.01 -6.25 19.97
N ILE A 106 0.40 -6.20 18.71
CA ILE A 106 -0.15 -7.01 17.62
C ILE A 106 0.44 -8.42 17.75
N GLU A 107 -0.37 -9.44 17.47
CA GLU A 107 0.05 -10.83 17.55
C GLU A 107 1.20 -11.10 16.58
N TYR A 108 2.28 -11.74 17.05
CA TYR A 108 3.45 -12.04 16.20
C TYR A 108 3.06 -12.79 14.92
N LYS A 109 2.16 -13.79 15.02
CA LYS A 109 1.68 -14.55 13.86
C LYS A 109 0.94 -13.67 12.85
N ARG A 110 0.27 -12.61 13.30
CA ARG A 110 -0.40 -11.65 12.42
C ARG A 110 0.63 -10.80 11.67
N LEU A 111 1.67 -10.31 12.34
CA LEU A 111 2.77 -9.58 11.69
C LEU A 111 3.59 -10.48 10.76
N GLU A 112 3.72 -11.76 11.09
CA GLU A 112 4.38 -12.75 10.23
C GLU A 112 3.60 -13.00 8.93
N ALA A 113 2.27 -13.06 9.01
CA ALA A 113 1.39 -13.18 7.85
C ALA A 113 1.27 -11.86 7.06
N ASN A 114 1.23 -10.72 7.75
CA ASN A 114 1.14 -9.40 7.15
C ASN A 114 1.98 -8.39 7.96
N PRO A 115 3.22 -8.12 7.55
CA PRO A 115 4.09 -7.14 8.22
C PRO A 115 3.53 -5.72 8.24
N ALA A 116 2.63 -5.38 7.31
CA ALA A 116 2.00 -4.06 7.25
C ALA A 116 0.77 -3.92 8.16
N ALA A 117 0.44 -4.94 8.98
CA ALA A 117 -0.70 -4.87 9.87
C ALA A 117 -0.52 -3.78 10.93
N THR A 118 -1.48 -2.85 11.00
CA THR A 118 -1.51 -1.75 11.99
C THR A 118 -2.37 -2.08 13.22
N GLU A 119 -3.25 -3.08 13.12
CA GLU A 119 -4.19 -3.47 14.16
C GLU A 119 -3.98 -4.91 14.61
N CYS A 120 -4.42 -5.28 15.81
CA CYS A 120 -4.46 -6.67 16.27
C CYS A 120 -5.60 -7.45 15.62
N ILE A 121 -5.64 -8.78 15.81
CA ILE A 121 -6.70 -9.63 15.26
C ILE A 121 -8.10 -9.17 15.71
N LYS A 122 -8.24 -8.75 16.98
CA LYS A 122 -9.54 -8.34 17.54
C LYS A 122 -10.10 -7.07 16.90
N HIS A 123 -9.24 -6.12 16.55
CA HIS A 123 -9.65 -4.80 16.04
C HIS A 123 -9.54 -4.69 14.52
N ALA A 124 -8.84 -5.61 13.87
CA ALA A 124 -8.85 -5.72 12.44
C ALA A 124 -10.30 -5.91 11.97
N GLY A 125 -10.79 -5.00 11.12
CA GLY A 125 -12.11 -5.10 10.49
C GLY A 125 -12.19 -6.29 9.54
N ILE A 126 -12.40 -7.48 10.11
CA ILE A 126 -12.82 -8.70 9.42
C ILE A 126 -14.29 -8.93 9.72
#